data_AF-A0A7U3GQH2-F1
#
_entry.id   AF-A0A7U3GQH2-F1
#
_cell.length_a   1.000
_cell.length_b   1.000
_cell.length_c   1.000
_cell.angle_alpha   90.00
_cell.angle_beta   90.00
_cell.angle_gamma   90.00
#
_symmetry.space_group_name_H-M   'P 1'
#
loop_
_entity.id
_entity.type
_entity.pdbx_description
1 polymer ?
#
loop_
_entity_poly.entity_id
_entity_poly.type
_entity_poly.pdbx_seq_one_letter_code
_entity_poly.pdbx_strand_id
1 'polypeptide(L)'
;MICLGLGLIITIIIIAFDFLISMWDAYAGGYSLGMMKKNGDPSKFRKISAYAAVGLGLVGATYVMAIVIGFIAYYLAYISLSTLEFVLSFDFIFLGILIIGFGFIITIQSIIIAAKRRSVWSILIALFNSFIIAFDIYIYVTSFRESLSVIRRTGRRSQGNGLMIVLIAALIAALMVHAAYKHGYKKALGATPQQSSRGGRGFRSTGMVEGKG
;
A
#
# COMPACT_ATOMS: atom_id res chain seq x y z
N MET A 1 27.16 -9.36 23.72
CA MET A 1 26.13 -8.62 24.48
C MET A 1 26.51 -7.15 24.46
N ILE A 2 25.55 -6.26 24.17
CA ILE A 2 25.67 -4.79 24.02
C ILE A 2 26.33 -4.28 22.71
N CYS A 3 25.58 -4.40 21.60
CA CYS A 3 25.55 -3.43 20.49
C CYS A 3 24.11 -3.35 19.92
N LEU A 4 23.12 -3.45 20.80
CA LEU A 4 21.67 -3.41 20.52
C LEU A 4 21.14 -1.96 20.34
N GLY A 5 22.01 -0.98 20.05
CA GLY A 5 21.88 0.38 20.61
C GLY A 5 20.98 1.39 19.89
N LEU A 6 20.93 1.41 18.56
CA LEU A 6 20.15 2.44 17.84
C LEU A 6 19.70 1.99 16.46
N GLY A 7 20.60 1.37 15.69
CA GLY A 7 20.30 0.87 14.34
C GLY A 7 19.15 -0.12 14.33
N LEU A 8 19.15 -1.08 15.26
CA LEU A 8 18.07 -2.07 15.37
C LEU A 8 16.73 -1.42 15.77
N ILE A 9 16.74 -0.41 16.64
CA ILE A 9 15.54 0.35 17.02
C ILE A 9 14.98 1.08 15.78
N ILE A 10 15.85 1.75 15.02
CA ILE A 10 15.46 2.45 13.79
C ILE A 10 14.89 1.46 12.76
N THR A 11 15.53 0.31 12.55
CA THR A 11 15.02 -0.72 11.64
C THR A 11 13.65 -1.23 12.06
N ILE A 12 13.43 -1.50 13.35
CA ILE A 12 12.11 -1.92 13.85
C ILE A 12 11.06 -0.83 13.61
N ILE A 13 11.41 0.44 13.84
CA ILE A 13 10.50 1.56 13.60
C ILE A 13 10.13 1.66 12.12
N ILE A 14 11.11 1.54 11.22
CA ILE A 14 10.88 1.56 9.76
C ILE A 14 9.94 0.40 9.36
N ILE A 15 10.23 -0.82 9.81
CA ILE A 15 9.41 -2.01 9.50
C ILE A 15 7.97 -1.82 10.03
N ALA A 16 7.82 -1.30 11.25
CA ALA A 16 6.49 -1.06 11.82
C ALA A 16 5.73 0.02 11.04
N PHE A 17 6.41 1.08 10.61
CA PHE A 17 5.81 2.14 9.80
C PHE A 17 5.40 1.65 8.41
N ASP A 18 6.25 0.87 7.74
CA ASP A 18 5.96 0.25 6.44
C ASP A 18 4.74 -0.68 6.53
N PHE A 19 4.63 -1.44 7.63
CA PHE A 19 3.46 -2.27 7.89
C PHE A 19 2.18 -1.43 8.07
N LEU A 20 2.25 -0.35 8.84
CA LEU A 20 1.11 0.55 9.06
C LEU A 20 0.66 1.21 7.76
N ILE A 21 1.59 1.67 6.93
CA ILE A 21 1.30 2.22 5.60
C ILE A 21 0.62 1.15 4.74
N SER A 22 1.15 -0.08 4.73
CA SER A 22 0.58 -1.18 3.95
C SER A 22 -0.86 -1.50 4.37
N MET A 23 -1.15 -1.51 5.67
CA MET A 23 -2.52 -1.66 6.18
C MET A 23 -3.41 -0.48 5.82
N TRP A 24 -2.86 0.74 5.87
CA TRP A 24 -3.58 1.95 5.48
C TRP A 24 -3.95 1.94 4.00
N ASP A 25 -3.04 1.54 3.11
CA ASP A 25 -3.29 1.45 1.67
C ASP A 25 -4.36 0.41 1.34
N ALA A 26 -4.31 -0.74 2.00
CA ALA A 26 -5.35 -1.77 1.90
C ALA A 26 -6.73 -1.23 2.34
N TYR A 27 -6.78 -0.57 3.49
CA TYR A 27 -8.00 0.06 4.01
C TYR A 27 -8.51 1.17 3.09
N ALA A 28 -7.64 2.07 2.62
CA ALA A 28 -7.98 3.19 1.75
C ALA A 28 -8.47 2.73 0.37
N GLY A 29 -7.86 1.69 -0.19
CA GLY A 29 -8.30 1.02 -1.41
C GLY A 29 -9.69 0.39 -1.23
N GLY A 30 -9.90 -0.32 -0.12
CA GLY A 30 -11.22 -0.87 0.24
C GLY A 30 -12.29 0.19 0.40
N TYR A 31 -12.00 1.26 1.13
CA TYR A 31 -12.91 2.40 1.31
C TYR A 31 -13.26 3.06 -0.04
N SER A 32 -12.27 3.27 -0.90
CA SER A 32 -12.47 3.85 -2.23
C SER A 32 -13.38 2.97 -3.10
N LEU A 33 -13.19 1.65 -3.09
CA LEU A 33 -14.05 0.69 -3.80
C LEU A 33 -15.48 0.68 -3.25
N GLY A 34 -15.64 0.75 -1.93
CA GLY A 34 -16.97 0.85 -1.30
C GLY A 34 -17.70 2.13 -1.68
N MET A 35 -17.00 3.27 -1.65
CA MET A 35 -17.56 4.57 -2.05
C MET A 35 -17.96 4.58 -3.54
N MET A 36 -17.15 3.99 -4.42
CA MET A 36 -17.47 3.88 -5.84
C MET A 36 -18.70 3.00 -6.09
N LYS A 37 -18.82 1.85 -5.40
CA LYS A 37 -20.01 1.00 -5.49
C LYS A 37 -21.25 1.74 -5.01
N LYS A 38 -21.15 2.43 -3.88
CA LYS A 38 -22.27 3.17 -3.28
C LYS A 38 -22.74 4.34 -4.14
N ASN A 39 -21.81 5.10 -4.71
CA ASN A 39 -22.12 6.28 -5.52
C ASN A 39 -22.39 5.93 -6.99
N GLY A 40 -22.34 4.65 -7.38
CA GLY A 40 -22.52 4.21 -8.76
C GLY A 40 -21.44 4.72 -9.73
N ASP A 41 -20.22 4.99 -9.24
CA ASP A 41 -19.15 5.62 -10.03
C ASP A 41 -18.62 4.65 -11.10
N PRO A 42 -18.75 4.97 -12.40
CA PRO A 42 -18.29 4.10 -13.49
C PRO A 42 -16.79 4.25 -13.79
N SER A 43 -16.05 5.11 -13.08
CA SER A 43 -14.65 5.40 -13.39
C SER A 43 -13.75 4.16 -13.29
N LYS A 44 -13.32 3.65 -14.44
CA LYS A 44 -12.39 2.50 -14.54
C LYS A 44 -11.03 2.82 -13.92
N PHE A 45 -10.50 4.01 -14.16
CA PHE A 45 -9.18 4.41 -13.66
C PHE A 45 -9.16 4.49 -12.13
N ARG A 46 -10.19 5.05 -11.50
CA ARG A 46 -10.29 5.09 -10.02
C ARG A 46 -10.45 3.70 -9.40
N LYS A 47 -11.14 2.78 -10.09
CA LYS A 47 -11.19 1.37 -9.69
C LYS A 47 -9.81 0.72 -9.75
N ILE A 48 -9.07 0.91 -10.85
CA ILE A 48 -7.71 0.39 -11.00
C ILE A 48 -6.80 0.96 -9.92
N SER A 49 -6.84 2.27 -9.66
CA SER A 49 -6.02 2.88 -8.60
C SER A 49 -6.37 2.36 -7.21
N ALA A 50 -7.65 2.08 -6.93
CA ALA A 50 -8.07 1.53 -5.66
C ALA A 50 -7.62 0.07 -5.50
N TYR A 51 -7.66 -0.74 -6.56
CA TYR A 51 -7.06 -2.08 -6.55
C TYR A 51 -5.54 -2.02 -6.45
N ALA A 52 -4.89 -1.04 -7.07
CA ALA A 52 -3.45 -0.82 -6.94
C ALA A 52 -3.06 -0.47 -5.50
N ALA A 53 -3.87 0.31 -4.77
CA ALA A 53 -3.66 0.56 -3.34
C ALA A 53 -3.79 -0.72 -2.50
N VAL A 54 -4.79 -1.57 -2.77
CA VAL A 54 -4.91 -2.88 -2.10
C VAL A 54 -3.72 -3.79 -2.44
N GLY A 55 -3.28 -3.78 -3.69
CA GLY A 55 -2.11 -4.52 -4.17
C GLY A 55 -0.82 -4.04 -3.51
N LEU A 56 -0.62 -2.73 -3.42
CA LEU A 56 0.52 -2.14 -2.71
C LEU A 56 0.51 -2.54 -1.24
N GLY A 57 -0.64 -2.47 -0.58
CA GLY A 57 -0.80 -2.93 0.80
C GLY A 57 -0.49 -4.43 0.96
N LEU A 58 -0.85 -5.27 0.00
CA LEU A 58 -0.52 -6.70 0.01
C LEU A 58 0.98 -6.94 -0.11
N VAL A 59 1.61 -6.28 -1.08
CA VAL A 59 3.04 -6.46 -1.38
C VAL A 59 3.88 -5.91 -0.23
N GLY A 60 3.58 -4.70 0.27
CA GLY A 60 4.28 -4.11 1.40
C GLY A 60 4.11 -4.92 2.69
N ALA A 61 2.91 -5.42 2.98
CA ALA A 61 2.70 -6.30 4.13
C ALA A 61 3.45 -7.64 3.98
N THR A 62 3.49 -8.21 2.77
CA THR A 62 4.26 -9.43 2.49
C THR A 62 5.75 -9.19 2.72
N TYR A 63 6.28 -8.08 2.21
CA TYR A 63 7.68 -7.68 2.38
C TYR A 63 8.06 -7.58 3.85
N VAL A 64 7.26 -6.86 4.64
CA VAL A 64 7.48 -6.74 6.09
C VAL A 64 7.39 -8.10 6.80
N MET A 65 6.37 -8.90 6.49
CA MET A 65 6.18 -10.19 7.14
C MET A 65 7.30 -11.18 6.82
N ALA A 66 7.81 -11.17 5.59
CA ALA A 66 8.91 -12.05 5.18
C ALA A 66 10.22 -11.67 5.89
N ILE A 67 10.50 -10.37 6.04
CA ILE A 67 11.60 -9.87 6.87
C ILE A 67 11.45 -10.34 8.31
N VAL A 68 10.29 -10.10 8.94
CA VAL A 68 10.06 -10.45 10.35
C VAL A 68 10.19 -11.95 10.58
N ILE A 69 9.54 -12.78 9.77
CA ILE A 69 9.59 -14.23 9.89
C ILE A 69 11.00 -14.74 9.60
N GLY A 70 11.69 -14.19 8.59
CA GLY A 70 13.07 -14.53 8.27
C GLY A 70 14.01 -14.28 9.44
N PHE A 71 13.95 -13.09 10.05
CA PHE A 71 14.78 -12.75 11.21
C PHE A 71 14.46 -13.62 12.43
N ILE A 72 13.18 -13.90 12.72
CA ILE A 72 12.79 -14.80 13.82
C ILE A 72 13.32 -16.21 13.57
N ALA A 73 13.13 -16.75 12.36
CA ALA A 73 13.60 -18.09 12.01
C ALA A 73 15.13 -18.19 12.10
N TYR A 74 15.85 -17.16 11.69
CA TYR A 74 17.30 -17.10 11.82
C TYR A 74 17.75 -17.01 13.28
N TYR A 75 17.12 -16.14 14.08
CA TYR A 75 17.43 -15.97 15.50
C TYR A 75 17.23 -17.25 16.30
N LEU A 76 16.19 -18.02 15.97
CA LEU A 76 15.89 -19.32 16.57
C LEU A 76 16.71 -20.48 15.96
N ALA A 77 17.67 -20.19 15.07
CA ALA A 77 18.51 -21.16 14.38
C ALA A 77 17.76 -22.19 13.53
N TYR A 78 16.52 -21.89 13.09
CA TYR A 78 15.76 -22.74 12.16
C TYR A 78 16.25 -22.63 10.71
N ILE A 79 16.90 -21.52 10.35
CA ILE A 79 17.47 -21.30 9.02
C ILE A 79 18.91 -20.80 9.09
N SER A 80 19.66 -20.99 8.00
CA SER A 80 21.02 -20.47 7.86
C SER A 80 21.03 -18.98 7.52
N LEU A 81 22.16 -18.31 7.77
CA LEU A 81 22.37 -16.92 7.34
C LEU A 81 22.16 -16.76 5.81
N SER A 82 22.65 -17.71 5.02
CA SER A 82 22.43 -17.74 3.56
C SER A 82 20.96 -17.81 3.16
N THR A 83 20.10 -18.43 3.97
CA THR A 83 18.64 -18.43 3.74
C THR A 83 18.05 -17.06 4.04
N LEU A 84 18.47 -16.41 5.13
CA LEU A 84 18.03 -15.06 5.49
C LEU A 84 18.44 -14.04 4.41
N GLU A 85 19.71 -14.04 3.98
CA GLU A 85 20.22 -13.16 2.93
C GLU A 85 19.44 -13.35 1.61
N PHE A 86 19.09 -14.60 1.29
CA PHE A 86 18.23 -14.88 0.15
C PHE A 86 16.84 -14.29 0.31
N VAL A 87 16.18 -14.44 1.46
CA VAL A 87 14.85 -13.86 1.71
C VAL A 87 14.89 -12.35 1.50
N LEU A 88 15.83 -11.66 2.15
CA LEU A 88 15.98 -10.21 2.05
C LEU A 88 16.23 -9.75 0.61
N SER A 89 17.12 -10.45 -0.12
CA SER A 89 17.46 -10.10 -1.50
C SER A 89 16.34 -10.42 -2.48
N PHE A 90 15.64 -11.54 -2.28
CA PHE A 90 14.51 -11.97 -3.09
C PHE A 90 13.34 -11.01 -2.91
N ASP A 91 12.98 -10.70 -1.67
CA ASP A 91 11.92 -9.74 -1.34
C ASP A 91 12.23 -8.37 -1.95
N PHE A 92 13.47 -7.89 -1.79
CA PHE A 92 13.90 -6.63 -2.37
C PHE A 92 13.68 -6.58 -3.89
N ILE A 93 14.05 -7.63 -4.63
CA ILE A 93 13.89 -7.65 -6.08
C ILE A 93 12.43 -7.85 -6.47
N PHE A 94 11.80 -8.94 -6.02
CA PHE A 94 10.49 -9.37 -6.50
C PHE A 94 9.35 -8.51 -5.96
N LEU A 95 9.40 -8.12 -4.68
CA LEU A 95 8.37 -7.26 -4.10
C LEU A 95 8.71 -5.79 -4.34
N GLY A 96 9.98 -5.40 -4.38
CA GLY A 96 10.38 -4.01 -4.69
C GLY A 96 9.90 -3.54 -6.07
N ILE A 97 10.00 -4.39 -7.11
CA ILE A 97 9.47 -4.02 -8.43
C ILE A 97 7.94 -3.86 -8.43
N LEU A 98 7.23 -4.66 -7.62
CA LEU A 98 5.78 -4.57 -7.47
C LEU A 98 5.38 -3.31 -6.69
N ILE A 99 6.13 -2.95 -5.64
CA ILE A 99 5.96 -1.70 -4.88
C ILE A 99 6.08 -0.50 -5.82
N ILE A 100 7.13 -0.46 -6.65
CA ILE A 100 7.31 0.60 -7.66
C ILE A 100 6.15 0.61 -8.66
N GLY A 101 5.74 -0.56 -9.16
CA GLY A 101 4.65 -0.68 -10.14
C GLY A 101 3.32 -0.16 -9.61
N PHE A 102 2.90 -0.58 -8.42
CA PHE A 102 1.68 -0.10 -7.79
C PHE A 102 1.80 1.37 -7.37
N GLY A 103 2.95 1.77 -6.83
CA GLY A 103 3.27 3.15 -6.48
C GLY A 103 3.10 4.09 -7.67
N PHE A 104 3.49 3.67 -8.88
CA PHE A 104 3.38 4.50 -10.08
C PHE A 104 1.91 4.82 -10.41
N ILE A 105 1.04 3.82 -10.31
CA ILE A 105 -0.41 3.98 -10.54
C ILE A 105 -1.01 4.96 -9.53
N ILE A 106 -0.63 4.83 -8.25
CA ILE A 106 -1.12 5.68 -7.16
C ILE A 106 -0.61 7.12 -7.33
N THR A 107 0.65 7.30 -7.70
CA THR A 107 1.25 8.60 -7.98
C THR A 107 0.52 9.31 -9.12
N ILE A 108 0.25 8.64 -10.24
CA ILE A 108 -0.55 9.21 -11.34
C ILE A 108 -1.94 9.64 -10.85
N GLN A 109 -2.62 8.78 -10.10
CA GLN A 109 -3.95 9.10 -9.56
C GLN A 109 -3.90 10.31 -8.63
N SER A 110 -2.86 10.44 -7.81
CA SER A 110 -2.69 11.58 -6.91
C SER A 110 -2.44 12.89 -7.67
N ILE A 111 -1.63 12.87 -8.74
CA ILE A 111 -1.39 14.01 -9.61
C ILE A 111 -2.69 14.46 -10.31
N ILE A 112 -3.48 13.50 -10.82
CA ILE A 112 -4.79 13.80 -11.44
C ILE A 112 -5.74 14.46 -10.43
N ILE A 113 -5.75 13.98 -9.18
CA ILE A 113 -6.59 14.58 -8.12
C ILE A 113 -6.09 15.99 -7.78
N ALA A 114 -4.78 16.20 -7.68
CA ALA A 114 -4.18 17.50 -7.43
C ALA A 114 -4.55 18.51 -8.53
N ALA A 115 -4.44 18.11 -9.79
CA ALA A 115 -4.79 18.95 -10.94
C ALA A 115 -6.29 19.34 -10.94
N LYS A 116 -7.17 18.42 -10.52
CA LYS A 116 -8.63 18.64 -10.47
C LYS A 116 -9.09 19.45 -9.26
N ARG A 117 -8.58 19.15 -8.06
CA ARG A 117 -9.00 19.80 -6.81
C ARG A 117 -8.27 21.12 -6.55
N ARG A 118 -7.04 21.27 -7.05
CA ARG A 118 -6.15 22.42 -6.81
C ARG A 118 -6.03 22.80 -5.33
N SER A 119 -6.18 21.81 -4.43
CA SER A 119 -6.04 22.04 -3.00
C SER A 119 -4.59 21.82 -2.59
N VAL A 120 -4.10 22.63 -1.65
CA VAL A 120 -2.73 22.52 -1.12
C VAL A 120 -2.44 21.10 -0.66
N TRP A 121 -3.37 20.49 0.08
CA TRP A 121 -3.25 19.10 0.53
C TRP A 121 -3.11 18.08 -0.61
N SER A 122 -3.93 18.19 -1.65
CA SER A 122 -3.81 17.29 -2.80
C SER A 122 -2.49 17.43 -3.55
N ILE A 123 -1.94 18.65 -3.61
CA ILE A 123 -0.65 18.92 -4.25
C ILE A 123 0.49 18.34 -3.40
N LEU A 124 0.47 18.53 -2.08
CA LEU A 124 1.46 17.97 -1.16
C LEU A 124 1.48 16.44 -1.22
N ILE A 125 0.32 15.78 -1.25
CA ILE A 125 0.23 14.32 -1.40
C ILE A 125 0.85 13.87 -2.72
N ALA A 126 0.56 14.57 -3.82
CA ALA A 126 1.12 14.22 -5.12
C ALA A 126 2.65 14.39 -5.16
N LEU A 127 3.17 15.46 -4.55
CA LEU A 127 4.62 15.70 -4.42
C LEU A 127 5.29 14.62 -3.56
N PHE A 128 4.69 14.29 -2.41
CA PHE A 128 5.19 13.23 -1.54
C PHE A 128 5.25 11.88 -2.26
N ASN A 129 4.15 11.46 -2.89
CA ASN A 129 4.12 10.20 -3.64
C ASN A 129 5.14 10.17 -4.79
N SER A 130 5.35 11.31 -5.46
CA SER A 130 6.36 11.44 -6.51
C SER A 130 7.79 11.32 -5.97
N PHE A 131 8.04 11.88 -4.79
CA PHE A 131 9.33 11.74 -4.12
C PHE A 131 9.59 10.29 -3.68
N ILE A 132 8.59 9.66 -3.03
CA ILE A 132 8.71 8.26 -2.56
C ILE A 132 9.01 7.32 -3.73
N ILE A 133 8.28 7.41 -4.84
CA ILE A 133 8.56 6.52 -5.97
C ILE A 133 9.94 6.75 -6.59
N ALA A 134 10.41 8.00 -6.64
CA ALA A 134 11.75 8.30 -7.15
C ALA A 134 12.83 7.73 -6.23
N PHE A 135 12.62 7.81 -4.91
CA PHE A 135 13.50 7.24 -3.90
C PHE A 135 13.52 5.71 -3.96
N ASP A 136 12.35 5.06 -4.09
CA ASP A 136 12.24 3.61 -4.23
C ASP A 136 12.96 3.12 -5.49
N ILE A 137 12.80 3.81 -6.62
CA ILE A 137 13.52 3.50 -7.86
C ILE A 137 15.03 3.65 -7.67
N TYR A 138 15.48 4.71 -6.99
CA TYR A 138 16.90 4.93 -6.73
C TYR A 138 17.51 3.81 -5.88
N ILE A 139 16.88 3.45 -4.77
CA ILE A 139 17.34 2.32 -3.94
C ILE A 139 17.31 1.03 -4.75
N TYR A 140 16.21 0.76 -5.47
CA TYR A 140 16.06 -0.43 -6.28
C TYR A 140 17.22 -0.59 -7.27
N VAL A 141 17.50 0.45 -8.07
CA VAL A 141 18.56 0.41 -9.08
C VAL A 141 19.94 0.26 -8.45
N THR A 142 20.22 0.97 -7.35
CA THR A 142 21.56 0.95 -6.72
C THR A 142 21.86 -0.39 -6.05
N SER A 143 20.87 -1.04 -5.43
CA SER A 143 21.05 -2.33 -4.74
C SER A 143 20.67 -3.57 -5.58
N PHE A 144 20.18 -3.39 -6.82
CA PHE A 144 19.73 -4.49 -7.68
C PHE A 144 20.82 -5.53 -7.96
N ARG A 145 22.02 -5.08 -8.37
CA ARG A 145 23.11 -5.98 -8.75
C ARG A 145 23.59 -6.83 -7.58
N GLU A 146 23.72 -6.20 -6.42
CA GLU A 146 24.13 -6.87 -5.19
C GLU A 146 23.12 -7.95 -4.79
N SER A 147 21.84 -7.58 -4.68
CA SER A 147 20.74 -8.49 -4.34
C SER A 147 20.64 -9.66 -5.33
N LEU A 148 20.79 -9.40 -6.62
CA LEU A 148 20.75 -10.43 -7.65
C LEU A 148 21.93 -11.40 -7.54
N SER A 149 23.11 -10.89 -7.15
CA SER A 149 24.30 -11.71 -6.94
C SER A 149 24.12 -12.66 -5.75
N VAL A 150 23.50 -12.21 -4.66
CA VAL A 150 23.16 -13.04 -3.49
C VAL A 150 22.24 -14.18 -3.92
N ILE A 151 21.13 -13.87 -4.61
CA ILE A 151 20.17 -14.88 -5.09
C ILE A 151 20.86 -15.96 -5.93
N ARG A 152 21.75 -15.57 -6.85
CA ARG A 152 22.46 -16.50 -7.74
C ARG A 152 23.49 -17.38 -7.03
N ARG A 153 24.09 -16.89 -5.95
CA ARG A 153 25.12 -17.62 -5.18
C ARG A 153 24.52 -18.50 -4.09
N THR A 154 23.30 -18.21 -3.65
CA THR A 154 22.60 -19.02 -2.66
C THR A 154 22.29 -20.42 -3.20
N GLY A 155 22.67 -21.46 -2.44
CA GLY A 155 22.39 -22.85 -2.79
C GLY A 155 20.89 -23.19 -2.80
N ARG A 156 20.49 -24.17 -3.63
CA ARG A 156 19.08 -24.53 -3.88
C ARG A 156 18.26 -24.83 -2.62
N ARG A 157 18.88 -25.43 -1.59
CA ARG A 157 18.20 -25.71 -0.31
C ARG A 157 17.81 -24.44 0.44
N SER A 158 18.73 -23.48 0.53
CA SER A 158 18.48 -22.18 1.16
C SER A 158 17.44 -21.37 0.35
N GLN A 159 17.51 -21.42 -0.99
CA GLN A 159 16.49 -20.80 -1.85
C GLN A 159 15.09 -21.38 -1.59
N GLY A 160 14.97 -22.72 -1.54
CA GLY A 160 13.70 -23.40 -1.26
C GLY A 160 13.11 -23.03 0.10
N ASN A 161 13.94 -23.02 1.15
CA ASN A 161 13.53 -22.60 2.49
C ASN A 161 13.10 -21.13 2.53
N GLY A 162 13.85 -20.26 1.85
CA GLY A 162 13.53 -18.84 1.77
C GLY A 162 12.22 -18.57 1.04
N LEU A 163 11.97 -19.24 -0.09
CA LEU A 163 10.69 -19.15 -0.79
C LEU A 163 9.51 -19.62 0.07
N MET A 164 9.72 -20.64 0.90
CA MET A 164 8.73 -21.10 1.88
C MET A 164 8.38 -19.99 2.89
N ILE A 165 9.39 -19.27 3.40
CA ILE A 165 9.19 -18.12 4.29
C ILE A 165 8.38 -17.02 3.61
N VAL A 166 8.75 -16.66 2.38
CA VAL A 166 8.03 -15.62 1.60
C VAL A 166 6.58 -16.06 1.33
N LEU A 167 6.33 -17.34 1.06
CA LEU A 167 5.00 -17.87 0.85
C LEU A 167 4.15 -17.82 2.14
N ILE A 168 4.71 -18.21 3.28
CA ILE A 168 4.03 -18.10 4.58
C ILE A 168 3.72 -16.63 4.90
N ALA A 169 4.69 -15.74 4.67
CA ALA A 169 4.53 -14.30 4.84
C ALA A 169 3.39 -13.75 3.96
N ALA A 170 3.33 -14.16 2.69
CA ALA A 170 2.29 -13.74 1.76
C ALA A 170 0.89 -14.22 2.20
N LEU A 171 0.77 -15.43 2.75
CA LEU A 171 -0.49 -15.94 3.29
C LEU A 171 -0.96 -15.15 4.50
N ILE A 172 -0.06 -14.85 5.45
CA ILE A 172 -0.38 -14.04 6.63
C ILE A 172 -0.76 -12.62 6.20
N ALA A 173 0.03 -12.01 5.32
CA ALA A 173 -0.22 -10.69 4.78
C ALA A 173 -1.58 -10.64 4.06
N ALA A 174 -1.93 -11.65 3.26
CA ALA A 174 -3.22 -11.72 2.57
C ALA A 174 -4.40 -11.70 3.55
N LEU A 175 -4.31 -12.41 4.68
CA LEU A 175 -5.35 -12.39 5.72
C LEU A 175 -5.49 -11.01 6.35
N MET A 176 -4.37 -10.38 6.73
CA MET A 176 -4.35 -9.05 7.36
C MET A 176 -4.88 -7.97 6.40
N VAL A 177 -4.40 -7.98 5.16
CA VAL A 177 -4.79 -7.05 4.10
C VAL A 177 -6.26 -7.24 3.74
N HIS A 178 -6.75 -8.48 3.66
CA HIS A 178 -8.15 -8.74 3.43
C HIS A 178 -9.02 -8.17 4.56
N ALA A 179 -8.60 -8.30 5.82
CA ALA A 179 -9.31 -7.72 6.96
C ALA A 179 -9.34 -6.19 6.89
N ALA A 180 -8.21 -5.53 6.61
CA ALA A 180 -8.10 -4.08 6.46
C ALA A 180 -8.95 -3.56 5.29
N TYR A 181 -8.85 -4.20 4.13
CA TYR A 181 -9.68 -3.95 2.95
C TYR A 181 -11.17 -4.04 3.28
N LYS A 182 -11.60 -5.15 3.90
CA LYS A 182 -13.00 -5.40 4.22
C LYS A 182 -13.53 -4.39 5.23
N HIS A 183 -12.71 -3.98 6.19
CA HIS A 183 -13.06 -2.94 7.15
C HIS A 183 -13.30 -1.60 6.45
N GLY A 184 -12.38 -1.16 5.59
CA GLY A 184 -12.53 0.07 4.80
C GLY A 184 -13.76 0.04 3.89
N TYR A 185 -13.96 -1.08 3.19
CA TYR A 185 -15.10 -1.27 2.29
C TYR A 185 -16.45 -1.18 3.00
N LYS A 186 -16.61 -1.88 4.13
CA LYS A 186 -17.85 -1.83 4.94
C LYS A 186 -18.11 -0.43 5.48
N LYS A 187 -17.07 0.27 5.95
CA LYS A 187 -17.20 1.64 6.47
C LYS A 187 -17.68 2.62 5.40
N ALA A 188 -17.20 2.47 4.16
CA ALA A 188 -17.67 3.28 3.04
C ALA A 188 -19.16 3.05 2.71
N LEU A 189 -19.62 1.80 2.79
CA LEU A 189 -21.03 1.47 2.57
C LEU A 189 -21.94 2.03 3.68
N GLY A 190 -21.47 2.03 4.94
CA GLY A 190 -22.20 2.54 6.10
C GLY A 190 -22.14 4.06 6.29
N ALA A 191 -21.25 4.78 5.59
CA ALA A 191 -21.22 6.24 5.63
C ALA A 191 -22.50 6.84 5.03
N THR A 192 -22.91 8.05 5.38
CA THR A 192 -24.03 8.77 4.72
C THR A 192 -23.59 9.23 3.32
N PRO A 193 -24.44 9.23 2.27
CA PRO A 193 -24.04 9.73 0.96
C PRO A 193 -23.56 11.19 1.06
N GLN A 194 -22.38 11.48 0.53
CA GLN A 194 -21.96 12.87 0.35
C GLN A 194 -22.76 13.38 -0.85
N GLN A 195 -23.87 14.06 -0.55
CA GLN A 195 -24.74 14.69 -1.54
C GLN A 195 -23.86 15.57 -2.42
N SER A 196 -23.76 15.22 -3.70
CA SER A 196 -23.08 16.04 -4.68
C SER A 196 -23.86 17.35 -4.81
N SER A 197 -23.47 18.38 -4.08
CA SER A 197 -23.95 19.75 -4.28
C SER A 197 -23.44 20.27 -5.62
N ARG A 198 -24.03 19.77 -6.70
CA ARG A 198 -23.95 20.31 -8.05
C ARG A 198 -25.30 20.07 -8.73
N GLY A 199 -26.15 21.09 -8.67
CA GLY A 199 -27.34 21.18 -9.50
C GLY A 199 -28.36 22.19 -9.01
N GLY A 200 -28.31 23.41 -9.55
CA GLY A 200 -29.49 24.27 -9.66
C GLY A 200 -29.54 25.50 -8.76
N ARG A 201 -28.92 26.59 -9.22
CA ARG A 201 -29.55 27.91 -9.05
C ARG A 201 -30.92 27.84 -9.71
N GLY A 202 -31.97 27.83 -8.90
CA GLY A 202 -33.36 27.92 -9.34
C GLY A 202 -34.07 28.79 -8.32
N PHE A 203 -34.10 30.09 -8.62
CA PHE A 203 -34.85 31.12 -7.92
C PHE A 203 -36.30 30.66 -7.78
N ARG A 204 -36.71 30.18 -6.59
CA ARG A 204 -38.12 29.91 -6.32
C ARG A 204 -38.74 31.24 -5.89
N SER A 205 -39.28 31.93 -6.89
CA SER A 205 -40.11 33.11 -6.73
C SER A 205 -41.14 32.89 -5.64
N THR A 206 -41.19 33.84 -4.72
CA THR A 206 -42.35 34.16 -3.89
C THR A 206 -43.63 34.15 -4.71
N GLY A 207 -44.65 33.50 -4.17
CA GLY A 207 -46.01 33.50 -4.68
C GLY A 207 -46.94 33.19 -3.51
N MET A 208 -47.19 34.22 -2.68
CA MET A 208 -48.36 34.25 -1.81
C MET A 208 -49.59 34.16 -2.70
N VAL A 209 -50.50 33.22 -2.41
CA VAL A 209 -51.89 33.33 -2.84
C VAL A 209 -52.73 33.35 -1.58
N GLU A 210 -53.10 34.57 -1.22
CA GLU A 210 -54.16 34.92 -0.30
C GLU A 210 -55.52 34.61 -0.97
N GLY A 211 -56.55 34.38 -0.15
CA GLY A 211 -57.73 33.60 -0.49
C GLY A 211 -58.71 34.18 -1.53
N LYS A 212 -59.68 33.32 -1.90
CA LYS A 212 -61.14 33.57 -1.85
C LYS A 212 -61.89 32.37 -2.43
N GLY A 213 -62.95 31.95 -1.72
CA GLY A 213 -63.89 30.89 -2.10
C GLY A 213 -64.51 30.26 -0.86
#